data_AF-A0A2G1ZWE9-F1
#
_entry.id   AF-A0A2G1ZWE9-F1
#
_cell.length_a   1.000
_cell.length_b   1.000
_cell.length_c   1.000
_cell.angle_alpha   90.00
_cell.angle_beta   90.00
_cell.angle_gamma   90.00
#
_symmetry.space_group_name_H-M   'P 1'
#
loop_
_entity.id
_entity.type
_entity.pdbx_description
1 polymer ?
#
loop_
_entity_poly.entity_id
_entity_poly.type
_entity_poly.pdbx_seq_one_letter_code
_entity_poly.pdbx_strand_id
1 'polypeptide(L)' 'MSSVEDKTSALLQLKADFFPMTVVKLTEPDLDIIRGELESTISTAPKYLYNAPIVIDVREPA' A
#
# COMPACT_ATOMS: atom_id res chain seq x y z
N MET A 1 32.09 -29.67 30.89
CA MET A 1 30.71 -29.18 30.67
C MET A 1 30.82 -28.08 29.62
N SER A 2 30.46 -28.41 28.37
CA SER A 2 30.51 -27.46 27.25
C SER A 2 29.26 -26.60 27.31
N SER A 3 29.42 -25.30 27.48
CA SER A 3 28.35 -24.31 27.45
C SER A 3 27.57 -24.45 26.15
N VAL A 4 26.27 -24.70 26.27
CA VAL A 4 25.33 -24.68 25.15
C VAL A 4 25.15 -23.21 24.76
N GLU A 5 25.77 -22.80 23.66
CA GLU A 5 25.49 -21.49 23.05
C GLU A 5 24.06 -21.50 22.53
N ASP A 6 23.18 -20.83 23.26
CA ASP A 6 21.80 -20.58 22.85
C ASP A 6 21.81 -19.58 21.70
N LYS A 7 22.05 -20.09 20.49
CA LYS A 7 22.06 -19.30 19.26
C LYS A 7 20.60 -19.00 18.92
N THR A 8 20.04 -17.98 19.55
CA THR A 8 18.70 -17.49 19.23
C THR A 8 18.74 -16.93 17.82
N SER A 9 18.48 -17.80 16.84
CA SER A 9 18.32 -17.42 15.44
C SER A 9 17.19 -16.40 15.38
N ALA A 10 17.52 -15.14 15.12
CA ALA A 10 16.51 -14.10 14.98
C ALA A 10 15.53 -14.54 13.88
N LEU A 11 14.26 -14.73 14.25
CA LEU A 11 13.22 -15.27 13.36
C LEU A 11 12.76 -14.25 12.30
N LEU A 12 13.17 -12.99 12.44
CA LEU A 12 12.77 -11.88 11.59
C LEU A 12 14.01 -11.09 11.16
N GLN A 13 13.98 -10.63 9.92
CA GLN A 13 14.98 -9.71 9.38
C GLN A 13 14.28 -8.47 8.85
N LEU A 14 14.64 -7.30 9.37
CA LEU A 14 14.16 -6.03 8.84
C LEU A 14 15.01 -5.64 7.62
N LYS A 15 14.35 -5.40 6.49
CA LYS A 15 14.96 -4.94 5.24
C LYS A 15 14.11 -3.86 4.61
N ALA A 16 14.76 -2.94 3.90
CA ALA A 16 14.09 -1.97 3.04
C ALA A 16 14.23 -2.44 1.60
N ASP A 17 13.12 -2.53 0.90
CA ASP A 17 13.04 -2.88 -0.52
C ASP A 17 12.14 -1.86 -1.23
N PHE A 18 12.44 -1.60 -2.50
CA PHE A 18 11.57 -0.81 -3.36
C PHE A 18 10.58 -1.72 -4.07
N PHE A 19 9.30 -1.41 -3.95
CA PHE A 19 8.23 -2.14 -4.60
C PHE A 19 7.31 -1.17 -5.36
N PRO A 20 6.87 -1.53 -6.57
CA PRO A 20 5.85 -0.74 -7.26
C PRO A 20 4.52 -0.85 -6.51
N MET A 21 3.86 0.30 -6.32
CA MET A 21 2.54 0.36 -5.69
C MET A 21 1.63 1.30 -6.46
N THR A 22 0.36 0.94 -6.54
CA THR A 22 -0.68 1.81 -7.10
C THR A 22 -0.96 2.95 -6.12
N VAL A 23 -0.89 4.19 -6.62
CA VAL A 23 -1.17 5.40 -5.85
C VAL A 23 -2.36 6.12 -6.47
N VAL A 24 -3.36 6.41 -5.67
CA VAL A 24 -4.49 7.28 -6.03
C VAL A 24 -4.26 8.63 -5.39
N LYS A 25 -4.07 9.68 -6.20
CA LYS A 25 -3.89 11.04 -5.71
C LYS A 25 -5.23 11.76 -5.70
N LEU A 26 -5.62 12.28 -4.53
CA LEU A 26 -6.79 13.14 -4.42
C LEU A 26 -6.45 14.52 -4.99
N THR A 27 -7.29 15.01 -5.90
CA THR A 27 -7.16 16.35 -6.49
C THR A 27 -8.08 17.35 -5.80
N GLU A 28 -9.22 16.89 -5.27
CA GLU A 28 -10.22 17.70 -4.59
C GLU A 28 -10.75 16.95 -3.35
N PRO A 29 -11.17 17.65 -2.27
CA PRO A 29 -11.57 17.03 -1.01
C PRO A 29 -13.07 16.64 -0.91
N ASP A 30 -13.80 16.55 -2.03
CA ASP A 30 -15.23 16.20 -2.02
C ASP A 30 -15.45 14.68 -1.96
N LEU A 31 -15.94 14.18 -0.81
CA LEU A 31 -16.13 12.75 -0.58
C LEU A 31 -17.19 12.09 -1.46
N ASP A 32 -18.24 12.81 -1.84
CA ASP A 32 -19.30 12.25 -2.68
C ASP A 32 -18.80 12.04 -4.11
N ILE A 33 -18.01 13.00 -4.62
CA ILE A 33 -17.33 12.91 -5.91
C ILE A 33 -16.28 11.80 -5.88
N ILE A 34 -15.42 11.77 -4.84
CA ILE A 34 -14.35 10.76 -4.68
C ILE A 34 -14.93 9.34 -4.74
N ARG A 35 -16.06 9.10 -4.09
CA ARG A 35 -16.69 7.78 -4.10
C ARG A 35 -17.07 7.35 -5.53
N GLY A 36 -17.76 8.24 -6.26
CA GLY A 36 -18.18 7.95 -7.64
C GLY A 36 -16.99 7.71 -8.57
N GLU A 37 -15.92 8.50 -8.42
CA GLU A 37 -14.71 8.34 -9.22
C GLU A 37 -13.94 7.06 -8.90
N LEU A 38 -13.85 6.67 -7.63
CA LEU A 38 -13.22 5.40 -7.24
C LEU A 38 -13.95 4.20 -7.82
N GLU A 39 -15.29 4.16 -7.71
CA GLU A 39 -16.12 3.10 -8.28
C GLU A 39 -15.95 3.03 -9.81
N SER A 40 -15.95 4.17 -10.49
CA SER A 40 -15.70 4.27 -11.94
C SER A 40 -14.29 3.80 -12.32
N THR A 41 -13.26 4.23 -11.58
CA THR A 41 -11.86 3.89 -11.86
C THR A 41 -11.62 2.38 -11.69
N ILE A 42 -12.16 1.78 -10.62
CA ILE A 42 -12.11 0.32 -10.40
C ILE A 42 -12.80 -0.41 -11.56
N SER A 43 -13.96 0.09 -12.02
CA SER A 43 -14.71 -0.54 -13.12
C SER A 43 -13.97 -0.50 -14.47
N THR A 44 -13.11 0.50 -14.67
CA THR A 44 -12.34 0.68 -15.92
C THR A 44 -11.19 -0.33 -16.04
N ALA A 45 -10.58 -0.69 -14.90
CA ALA A 45 -9.41 -1.57 -14.85
C ALA A 45 -9.53 -2.60 -13.71
N PRO A 46 -10.56 -3.47 -13.71
CA PRO A 46 -10.87 -4.33 -12.57
C PRO A 46 -9.76 -5.34 -12.26
N LYS A 47 -9.01 -5.79 -13.28
CA LYS A 47 -7.87 -6.71 -13.10
C LYS A 47 -6.72 -6.11 -12.26
N TYR A 48 -6.61 -4.79 -12.22
CA TYR A 48 -5.51 -4.09 -11.55
C TYR A 48 -5.93 -3.45 -10.23
N LEU A 49 -7.24 -3.18 -10.05
CA LEU A 49 -7.75 -2.37 -8.94
C LEU A 49 -8.70 -3.12 -8.02
N TYR A 50 -9.34 -4.19 -8.48
CA TYR A 50 -10.27 -4.95 -7.62
C TYR A 50 -9.50 -5.68 -6.52
N ASN A 51 -9.78 -5.34 -5.26
CA ASN A 51 -9.07 -5.81 -4.07
C ASN A 51 -7.54 -5.58 -4.09
N ALA A 52 -7.08 -4.60 -4.88
CA ALA A 52 -5.66 -4.27 -4.94
C ALA A 52 -5.23 -3.44 -3.71
N PRO A 53 -4.03 -3.66 -3.16
CA PRO A 53 -3.46 -2.74 -2.19
C PRO A 53 -3.14 -1.41 -2.88
N ILE A 54 -3.70 -0.31 -2.36
CA ILE A 54 -3.49 1.04 -2.88
C ILE A 54 -3.01 1.98 -1.78
N VAL A 55 -2.22 2.98 -2.16
CA VAL A 55 -1.92 4.14 -1.32
C VAL A 55 -2.81 5.28 -1.79
N ILE A 56 -3.43 5.97 -0.84
CA ILE A 56 -4.18 7.20 -1.11
C ILE A 56 -3.29 8.38 -0.72
N ASP A 57 -2.94 9.20 -1.71
CA ASP A 57 -2.20 10.43 -1.51
C ASP A 57 -3.16 11.60 -1.31
N VAL A 58 -3.20 12.11 -0.08
CA VAL A 58 -4.10 13.20 0.37
C VAL A 58 -3.39 14.56 0.43
N ARG A 59 -2.15 14.66 -0.08
CA ARG A 59 -1.37 15.90 -0.05
C ARG A 59 -1.96 16.93 -1.02
N GLU A 60 -1.91 18.20 -0.64
CA GLU A 60 -2.35 19.30 -1.51
C GLU A 60 -1.56 19.30 -2.84
N PRO A 61 -2.21 19.62 -3.97
CA PRO A 61 -1.51 19.89 -5.22
C PRO A 61 -0.54 21.06 -5.03
N ALA A 62 0.71 20.89 -5.47
CA ALA A 62 1.71 21.96 -5.50
C ALA A 62 1.40 23.01 -6.58
#